data_AF-Q6GVI2-F1
#
_entry.id   AF-Q6GVI2-F1
#
_cell.length_a   1.000
_cell.length_b   1.000
_cell.length_c   1.000
_cell.angle_alpha   90.00
_cell.angle_beta   90.00
_cell.angle_gamma   90.00
#
_symmetry.space_group_name_H-M   'P 1'
#
loop_
_entity.id
_entity.type
_entity.pdbx_description
1 polymer ?
#
loop_
_entity_poly.entity_id
_entity_poly.type
_entity_poly.pdbx_seq_one_letter_code
_entity_poly.pdbx_strand_id
1 'polypeptide(L)'
;PQPPQEKAGDGGRYYRADDANVVRDRDLEVDTTLKSLSQQIENIKSPEGSRKNPARTCRDLKMCHSDWKSGEYWIDPNQGCNLDAIKVFCDMDTGATCVYPTQPSIAQKNWYISKNPKEKKHVWFGESMTDGFQFEYGSEGSDPADVAIQLTFLRLMSTEASQNITYHCKNSVA
;
A
#
# COMPACT_ATOMS: atom_id res chain seq x y z
N PRO A 1 87.77 8.88 -11.95
CA PRO A 1 87.02 10.12 -11.62
C PRO A 1 85.56 10.04 -12.11
N GLN A 2 84.62 9.73 -11.20
CA GLN A 2 83.24 10.26 -11.24
C GLN A 2 83.30 11.71 -10.71
N PRO A 3 82.38 12.68 -11.00
CA PRO A 3 80.91 12.60 -11.18
C PRO A 3 80.42 13.57 -12.33
N PRO A 4 79.17 14.09 -12.45
CA PRO A 4 77.96 13.95 -11.62
C PRO A 4 76.65 13.56 -12.32
N GLN A 5 75.71 13.22 -11.45
CA GLN A 5 74.37 12.70 -11.64
C GLN A 5 73.32 13.83 -11.74
N GLU A 6 72.19 13.49 -12.35
CA GLU A 6 70.83 14.01 -12.15
C GLU A 6 70.34 15.27 -12.89
N LYS A 7 69.32 15.06 -13.73
CA LYS A 7 68.02 15.71 -13.57
C LYS A 7 66.90 14.69 -13.79
N ALA A 8 66.07 14.52 -12.76
CA ALA A 8 64.86 13.71 -12.77
C ALA A 8 63.90 14.20 -13.87
N GLY A 9 63.39 13.26 -14.67
CA GLY A 9 62.26 13.50 -15.55
C GLY A 9 61.00 13.67 -14.71
N ASP A 10 60.39 14.84 -14.83
CA ASP A 10 59.15 15.22 -14.17
C ASP A 10 58.08 14.12 -14.36
N GLY A 11 57.59 13.58 -13.24
CA GLY A 11 56.49 12.63 -13.18
C GLY A 11 55.18 13.33 -13.47
N GLY A 12 55.04 13.85 -14.69
CA GLY A 12 53.81 14.41 -15.21
C GLY A 12 52.73 13.32 -15.25
N ARG A 13 51.82 13.35 -14.28
CA ARG A 13 50.53 12.67 -14.39
C ARG A 13 49.81 13.22 -15.61
N TYR A 14 49.90 12.49 -16.72
CA TYR A 14 49.05 12.71 -17.88
C TYR A 14 47.60 12.40 -17.47
N TYR A 15 46.86 13.40 -17.00
CA TYR A 15 45.41 13.37 -17.09
C TYR A 15 45.07 13.46 -18.58
N ARG A 16 44.89 12.31 -19.23
CA ARG A 16 44.40 12.25 -20.60
C ARG A 16 42.90 12.54 -20.54
N ALA A 17 42.53 13.77 -20.88
CA ALA A 17 41.14 14.22 -20.93
C ALA A 17 40.31 13.55 -22.06
N ASP A 18 40.97 12.76 -22.94
CA ASP A 18 40.39 12.19 -24.15
C ASP A 18 40.32 10.65 -24.10
N ASP A 19 39.92 10.07 -22.97
CA ASP A 19 39.55 8.66 -22.95
C ASP A 19 38.08 8.51 -23.39
N ALA A 20 37.87 8.20 -24.67
CA ALA A 20 36.54 8.06 -25.28
C ALA A 20 35.69 6.95 -24.64
N ASN A 21 36.29 6.04 -23.86
CA ASN A 21 35.55 5.09 -23.03
C ASN A 21 34.95 5.77 -21.77
N VAL A 22 35.70 6.67 -21.13
CA VAL A 22 35.25 7.40 -19.92
C VAL A 22 34.14 8.40 -20.24
N VAL A 23 34.20 9.05 -21.41
CA VAL A 23 33.14 9.96 -21.87
C VAL A 23 31.86 9.19 -22.20
N ARG A 24 31.95 8.05 -22.89
CA ARG A 24 30.79 7.17 -23.16
C ARG A 24 30.16 6.61 -21.90
N ASP A 25 30.96 6.27 -20.90
CA ASP A 25 30.49 5.77 -19.61
C ASP A 25 29.74 6.87 -18.82
N ARG A 26 30.26 8.11 -18.86
CA ARG A 26 29.56 9.27 -18.29
C ARG A 26 28.25 9.60 -19.02
N ASP A 27 28.23 9.55 -20.34
CA ASP A 27 27.01 9.80 -21.11
C ASP A 27 25.93 8.73 -20.79
N LEU A 28 26.34 7.47 -20.66
CA LEU A 28 25.47 6.38 -20.21
C LEU A 28 24.98 6.57 -18.77
N GLU A 29 25.84 7.03 -17.86
CA GLU A 29 25.50 7.33 -16.47
C GLU A 29 24.47 8.48 -16.39
N VAL A 30 24.68 9.54 -17.17
CA VAL A 30 23.75 10.68 -17.28
C VAL A 30 22.41 10.21 -17.83
N ASP A 31 22.40 9.46 -18.93
CA ASP A 31 21.16 8.93 -19.53
C ASP A 31 20.41 8.01 -18.57
N THR A 32 21.13 7.17 -17.82
CA THR A 32 20.53 6.29 -16.80
C THR A 32 19.91 7.10 -15.67
N THR A 33 20.59 8.16 -15.23
CA THR A 33 20.09 9.06 -14.18
C THR A 33 18.86 9.83 -14.65
N LEU A 34 18.86 10.35 -15.88
CA LEU A 34 17.72 11.04 -16.47
C LEU A 34 16.49 10.14 -16.60
N LYS A 35 16.68 8.88 -17.03
CA LYS A 35 15.61 7.87 -17.07
C LYS A 35 15.07 7.57 -15.67
N SER A 36 15.95 7.40 -14.69
CA SER A 36 15.57 7.17 -13.30
C SER A 36 14.73 8.31 -12.73
N LEU A 37 15.18 9.57 -12.91
CA LEU A 37 14.44 10.75 -12.46
C LEU A 37 13.09 10.90 -13.17
N SER A 38 13.06 10.66 -14.49
CA SER A 38 11.82 10.70 -15.27
C SER A 38 10.80 9.67 -14.74
N GLN A 39 11.26 8.45 -14.45
CA GLN A 39 10.40 7.41 -13.87
C GLN A 39 9.92 7.78 -12.45
N GLN A 40 10.78 8.37 -11.63
CA GLN A 40 10.38 8.83 -10.29
C GLN A 40 9.29 9.91 -10.36
N ILE A 41 9.43 10.87 -11.28
CA ILE A 41 8.40 11.90 -11.50
C ILE A 41 7.10 11.27 -11.98
N GLU A 42 7.16 10.30 -12.89
CA GLU A 42 5.95 9.64 -13.38
C GLU A 42 5.25 8.83 -12.30
N ASN A 43 6.00 8.15 -11.43
CA ASN A 43 5.43 7.45 -10.27
C ASN A 43 4.75 8.39 -9.26
N ILE A 44 5.21 9.64 -9.15
CA ILE A 44 4.56 10.68 -8.33
C ILE A 44 3.27 11.16 -8.99
N LYS A 45 3.29 11.35 -10.32
CA LYS A 45 2.14 11.87 -11.08
C LYS A 45 1.05 10.83 -11.27
N SER A 46 1.41 9.57 -11.45
CA SER A 46 0.51 8.47 -11.79
C SER A 46 0.97 7.21 -11.07
N PRO A 47 0.76 7.15 -9.74
CA PRO A 47 1.18 6.02 -8.93
C PRO A 47 0.56 4.71 -9.43
N GLU A 48 1.32 3.63 -9.27
CA GLU A 48 1.01 2.32 -9.83
C GLU A 48 0.19 1.42 -8.86
N GLY A 49 -0.19 1.95 -7.68
CA GLY A 49 -0.92 1.15 -6.69
C GLY A 49 -0.09 0.03 -6.05
N SER A 50 1.24 0.13 -6.07
CA SER A 50 2.13 -0.76 -5.32
C SER A 50 2.30 -0.26 -3.89
N ARG A 51 2.80 -1.10 -2.96
CA ARG A 51 3.06 -0.64 -1.58
C ARG A 51 4.03 0.54 -1.52
N LYS A 52 4.96 0.62 -2.48
CA LYS A 52 5.96 1.71 -2.55
C LYS A 52 5.37 2.98 -3.15
N ASN A 53 4.48 2.84 -4.14
CA ASN A 53 3.81 3.95 -4.81
C ASN A 53 2.30 3.71 -4.81
N PRO A 54 1.63 3.83 -3.64
CA PRO A 54 0.20 3.58 -3.54
C PRO A 54 -0.57 4.67 -4.29
N ALA A 55 -1.71 4.29 -4.87
CA ALA A 55 -2.63 5.26 -5.47
C ALA A 55 -3.52 5.89 -4.39
N ARG A 56 -4.21 6.99 -4.68
CA ARG A 56 -5.08 7.62 -3.67
C ARG A 56 -6.36 6.81 -3.41
N THR A 57 -7.00 6.34 -4.47
CA THR A 57 -8.16 5.43 -4.43
C THR A 57 -8.14 4.48 -5.63
N CYS A 58 -8.92 3.40 -5.59
CA CYS A 58 -9.11 2.53 -6.75
C CYS A 58 -9.76 3.27 -7.94
N ARG A 59 -10.61 4.26 -7.64
CA ARG A 59 -11.23 5.10 -8.67
C ARG A 59 -10.19 5.96 -9.39
N ASP A 60 -9.26 6.56 -8.66
CA ASP A 60 -8.16 7.33 -9.24
C ASP A 60 -7.26 6.43 -10.08
N LEU A 61 -6.92 5.24 -9.56
CA LEU A 61 -6.12 4.26 -10.28
C LEU A 61 -6.77 3.85 -11.60
N LYS A 62 -8.08 3.57 -11.61
CA LYS A 62 -8.87 3.29 -12.82
C LYS A 62 -8.88 4.46 -13.81
N MET A 63 -9.01 5.70 -13.32
CA MET A 63 -9.04 6.89 -14.18
C MET A 63 -7.69 7.14 -14.87
N CYS A 64 -6.58 6.87 -14.18
CA CYS A 64 -5.24 7.00 -14.74
C CYS A 64 -4.85 5.82 -15.65
N HIS A 65 -5.31 4.61 -15.33
CA HIS A 65 -4.89 3.36 -15.97
C HIS A 65 -6.08 2.51 -16.39
N SER A 66 -6.79 2.95 -17.44
CA SER A 66 -8.07 2.36 -17.86
C SER A 66 -8.02 0.89 -18.33
N ASP A 67 -6.84 0.39 -18.67
CA ASP A 67 -6.59 -0.96 -19.16
C ASP A 67 -6.27 -1.98 -18.04
N TRP A 68 -6.07 -1.49 -16.82
CA TRP A 68 -5.75 -2.31 -15.66
C TRP A 68 -6.92 -3.17 -15.20
N LYS A 69 -6.59 -4.25 -14.49
CA LYS A 69 -7.56 -5.30 -14.11
C LYS A 69 -7.93 -5.19 -12.64
N SER A 70 -9.15 -5.64 -12.33
CA SER A 70 -9.58 -5.79 -10.94
C SER A 70 -8.63 -6.72 -10.19
N GLY A 71 -8.32 -6.38 -8.95
CA GLY A 71 -7.30 -7.09 -8.19
C GLY A 71 -6.89 -6.37 -6.91
N GLU A 72 -5.84 -6.88 -6.28
CA GLU A 72 -5.29 -6.34 -5.05
C GLU A 72 -4.30 -5.21 -5.32
N TYR A 73 -4.51 -4.06 -4.68
CA TYR A 73 -3.66 -2.87 -4.81
C TYR A 73 -3.43 -2.23 -3.44
N TRP A 74 -2.45 -1.33 -3.37
CA TRP A 74 -2.21 -0.48 -2.22
C TRP A 74 -2.70 0.93 -2.51
N ILE A 75 -3.42 1.49 -1.55
CA ILE A 75 -3.91 2.86 -1.62
C ILE A 75 -3.57 3.66 -0.37
N ASP A 76 -3.42 4.96 -0.56
CA ASP A 76 -3.14 5.95 0.46
C ASP A 76 -4.12 7.16 0.36
N PRO A 77 -5.35 7.00 0.86
CA PRO A 77 -6.40 8.03 0.86
C PRO A 77 -6.04 9.34 1.57
N ASN A 78 -5.39 9.25 2.74
CA ASN A 78 -5.01 10.41 3.56
C ASN A 78 -3.74 11.10 3.03
N GLN A 79 -2.97 10.43 2.16
CA GLN A 79 -1.70 10.90 1.62
C GLN A 79 -0.65 11.16 2.71
N GLY A 80 0.45 11.83 2.33
CA GLY A 80 1.52 12.13 3.26
C GLY A 80 2.50 10.97 3.34
N CYS A 81 2.58 10.32 4.51
CA CYS A 81 3.52 9.23 4.72
C CYS A 81 2.91 7.90 4.29
N ASN A 82 3.33 7.37 3.15
CA ASN A 82 2.78 6.13 2.57
C ASN A 82 2.99 4.82 3.39
N LEU A 83 3.58 4.89 4.59
CA LEU A 83 3.80 3.71 5.43
C LEU A 83 2.51 3.19 6.07
N ASP A 84 1.50 4.04 6.19
CA ASP A 84 0.15 3.72 6.69
C ASP A 84 -0.83 3.38 5.55
N ALA A 85 -0.33 3.22 4.32
CA ALA A 85 -1.13 2.81 3.18
C ALA A 85 -1.79 1.45 3.43
N ILE A 86 -3.00 1.27 2.90
CA ILE A 86 -3.80 0.06 3.12
C ILE A 86 -3.89 -0.77 1.84
N LYS A 87 -3.83 -2.09 2.01
CA LYS A 87 -4.10 -3.04 0.94
C LYS A 87 -5.60 -3.23 0.76
N VAL A 88 -6.08 -3.14 -0.48
CA VAL A 88 -7.49 -3.20 -0.83
C VAL A 88 -7.69 -4.01 -2.11
N PHE A 89 -8.92 -4.46 -2.34
CA PHE A 89 -9.33 -4.92 -3.67
C PHE A 89 -9.94 -3.76 -4.46
N CYS A 90 -9.39 -3.50 -5.63
CA CYS A 90 -9.94 -2.57 -6.59
C CYS A 90 -10.77 -3.33 -7.62
N ASP A 91 -12.05 -2.97 -7.71
CA ASP A 91 -12.87 -3.35 -8.85
C ASP A 91 -12.70 -2.30 -9.95
N MET A 92 -11.98 -2.62 -11.01
CA MET A 92 -11.73 -1.69 -12.13
C MET A 92 -12.94 -1.55 -13.05
N ASP A 93 -13.93 -2.45 -12.98
CA ASP A 93 -15.15 -2.33 -13.78
C ASP A 93 -16.06 -1.24 -13.21
N THR A 94 -16.16 -1.14 -11.88
CA THR A 94 -16.97 -0.12 -11.19
C THR A 94 -16.15 1.08 -10.69
N GLY A 95 -14.89 0.87 -10.33
CA GLY A 95 -14.03 1.81 -9.60
C GLY A 95 -14.13 1.69 -8.08
N ALA A 96 -14.81 0.65 -7.56
CA ALA A 96 -15.00 0.46 -6.13
C ALA A 96 -13.70 0.11 -5.40
N THR A 97 -13.56 0.65 -4.19
CA THR A 97 -12.48 0.32 -3.25
C THR A 97 -13.04 -0.58 -2.15
N CYS A 98 -12.63 -1.84 -2.12
CA CYS A 98 -13.09 -2.83 -1.15
C CYS A 98 -12.02 -3.06 -0.07
N VAL A 99 -12.32 -2.62 1.15
CA VAL A 99 -11.48 -2.85 2.34
C VAL A 99 -12.02 -4.06 3.10
N TYR A 100 -11.20 -5.10 3.25
CA TYR A 100 -11.62 -6.32 3.94
C TYR A 100 -11.54 -6.19 5.47
N PRO A 101 -12.39 -6.92 6.21
CA PRO A 101 -12.21 -7.10 7.64
C PRO A 101 -10.94 -7.91 7.93
N THR A 102 -10.24 -7.59 9.01
CA THR A 102 -9.02 -8.30 9.43
C THR A 102 -9.31 -9.77 9.74
N GLN A 103 -10.50 -10.06 10.28
CA GLN A 103 -10.99 -11.42 10.49
C GLN A 103 -12.32 -11.63 9.74
N PRO A 104 -12.31 -12.22 8.53
CA PRO A 104 -13.49 -12.33 7.68
C PRO A 104 -14.47 -13.44 8.08
N SER A 105 -14.05 -14.41 8.89
CA SER A 105 -14.87 -15.55 9.30
C SER A 105 -14.81 -15.76 10.80
N ILE A 106 -15.98 -15.96 11.40
CA ILE A 106 -16.17 -16.22 12.82
C ILE A 106 -16.56 -17.69 12.98
N ALA A 107 -15.91 -18.38 13.92
CA ALA A 107 -16.15 -19.80 14.14
C ALA A 107 -17.63 -20.09 14.46
N GLN A 108 -18.19 -21.10 13.81
CA GLN A 108 -19.59 -21.52 14.01
C GLN A 108 -19.71 -22.39 15.26
N LYS A 109 -19.77 -21.75 16.43
CA LYS A 109 -19.92 -22.41 17.74
C LYS A 109 -21.04 -21.78 18.57
N ASN A 110 -21.34 -22.37 19.73
CA ASN A 110 -22.16 -21.69 20.72
C ASN A 110 -21.33 -20.55 21.34
N TRP A 111 -21.76 -19.31 21.10
CA TRP A 111 -21.07 -18.10 21.59
C TRP A 111 -21.64 -17.56 22.90
N TYR A 112 -22.87 -17.94 23.25
CA TYR A 112 -23.55 -17.36 24.38
C TYR A 112 -24.58 -18.34 24.97
N ILE A 113 -24.57 -18.43 26.31
CA ILE A 113 -25.57 -19.13 27.10
C ILE A 113 -26.20 -18.12 28.06
N SER A 114 -27.49 -17.85 27.89
CA SER A 114 -28.22 -16.95 28.78
C SER A 114 -28.40 -17.57 30.17
N LYS A 115 -28.25 -16.76 31.22
CA LYS A 115 -28.63 -17.14 32.60
C LYS A 115 -30.14 -17.34 32.75
N ASN A 116 -30.94 -16.75 31.87
CA ASN A 116 -32.39 -16.87 31.85
C ASN A 116 -32.89 -17.24 30.44
N PRO A 117 -33.10 -18.54 30.13
CA PRO A 117 -33.46 -19.01 28.79
C PRO A 117 -34.81 -18.51 28.27
N LYS A 118 -35.72 -18.09 29.16
CA LYS A 118 -37.04 -17.57 28.79
C LYS A 118 -37.00 -16.11 28.33
N GLU A 119 -35.96 -15.39 28.72
CA GLU A 119 -35.79 -13.98 28.40
C GLU A 119 -34.94 -13.84 27.14
N LYS A 120 -35.59 -13.42 26.04
CA LYS A 120 -34.92 -13.12 24.78
C LYS A 120 -34.61 -11.63 24.74
N LYS A 121 -33.31 -11.30 24.70
CA LYS A 121 -32.81 -9.94 24.54
C LYS A 121 -31.70 -9.90 23.51
N HIS A 122 -31.47 -8.73 22.93
CA HIS A 122 -30.29 -8.53 22.09
C HIS A 122 -29.03 -8.55 22.95
N VAL A 123 -28.03 -9.30 22.48
CA VAL A 123 -26.74 -9.46 23.14
C VAL A 123 -25.68 -9.17 22.08
N TRP A 124 -24.87 -8.14 22.32
CA TRP A 124 -23.83 -7.74 21.39
C TRP A 124 -22.65 -8.71 21.44
N PHE A 125 -22.27 -9.24 20.28
CA PHE A 125 -21.14 -10.17 20.14
C PHE A 125 -19.86 -9.60 20.75
N GLY A 126 -19.39 -8.45 20.23
CA GLY A 126 -18.10 -7.87 20.61
C GLY A 126 -18.01 -7.22 22.00
N GLU A 127 -19.14 -7.09 22.71
CA GLU A 127 -19.19 -6.36 23.98
C GLU A 127 -19.63 -7.26 25.15
N SER A 128 -20.50 -8.25 24.88
CA SER A 128 -21.17 -9.02 25.94
C SER A 128 -20.91 -10.53 25.89
N MET A 129 -20.45 -11.07 24.76
CA MET A 129 -20.14 -12.50 24.64
C MET A 129 -18.68 -12.76 24.98
N THR A 130 -18.42 -13.87 25.70
CA THR A 130 -17.05 -14.32 25.97
C THR A 130 -16.33 -14.61 24.65
N ASP A 131 -15.08 -14.18 24.53
CA ASP A 131 -14.27 -14.23 23.31
C ASP A 131 -14.84 -13.44 22.12
N GLY A 132 -15.85 -12.61 22.34
CA GLY A 132 -16.36 -11.68 21.35
C GLY A 132 -15.39 -10.52 21.11
N PHE A 133 -15.43 -9.96 19.91
CA PHE A 133 -14.63 -8.80 19.52
C PHE A 133 -15.40 -7.89 18.55
N GLN A 134 -14.98 -6.64 18.43
CA GLN A 134 -15.49 -5.72 17.40
C GLN A 134 -14.75 -5.96 16.08
N PHE A 135 -15.44 -5.78 14.95
CA PHE A 135 -14.83 -5.98 13.65
C PHE A 135 -13.87 -4.85 13.30
N GLU A 136 -12.62 -5.22 13.05
CA GLU A 136 -11.58 -4.34 12.52
C GLU A 136 -11.41 -4.60 11.02
N TYR A 137 -10.88 -3.60 10.31
CA TYR A 137 -10.65 -3.62 8.87
C TYR A 137 -9.20 -3.30 8.57
N GLY A 138 -8.75 -3.69 7.36
CA GLY A 138 -7.38 -3.53 6.91
C GLY A 138 -6.66 -4.87 6.75
N SER A 139 -5.37 -4.80 6.48
CA SER A 139 -4.51 -5.99 6.40
C SER A 139 -4.02 -6.42 7.79
N GLU A 140 -3.64 -7.69 7.91
CA GLU A 140 -2.98 -8.19 9.12
C GLU A 140 -1.72 -7.34 9.43
N GLY A 141 -1.67 -6.80 10.66
CA GLY A 141 -0.59 -5.90 11.10
C GLY A 141 -0.82 -4.40 10.84
N SER A 142 -1.94 -4.01 10.22
CA SER A 142 -2.34 -2.60 10.16
C SER A 142 -2.77 -2.09 11.54
N ASP A 143 -2.42 -0.84 11.87
CA ASP A 143 -2.92 -0.17 13.07
C ASP A 143 -4.38 0.27 12.85
N PRO A 144 -5.33 -0.13 13.71
CA PRO A 144 -6.73 0.28 13.58
C PRO A 144 -6.95 1.80 13.56
N ALA A 145 -6.10 2.58 14.24
CA ALA A 145 -6.19 4.04 14.23
C ALA A 145 -5.82 4.63 12.87
N ASP A 146 -4.76 4.12 12.25
CA ASP A 146 -4.36 4.51 10.89
C ASP A 146 -5.44 4.15 9.88
N VAL A 147 -5.96 2.92 9.94
CA VAL A 147 -7.04 2.47 9.05
C VAL A 147 -8.30 3.32 9.24
N ALA A 148 -8.63 3.74 10.47
CA ALA A 148 -9.78 4.62 10.72
C ALA A 148 -9.62 6.00 10.05
N ILE A 149 -8.40 6.54 10.02
CA ILE A 149 -8.08 7.78 9.28
C ILE A 149 -8.25 7.53 7.78
N GLN A 150 -7.70 6.43 7.25
CA GLN A 150 -7.82 6.09 5.83
C GLN A 150 -9.28 5.93 5.40
N LEU A 151 -10.10 5.25 6.20
CA LEU A 151 -11.54 5.12 5.98
C LEU A 151 -12.28 6.46 6.02
N THR A 152 -11.82 7.42 6.82
CA THR A 152 -12.39 8.78 6.85
C THR A 152 -12.19 9.49 5.52
N PHE A 153 -10.99 9.42 4.96
CA PHE A 153 -10.69 9.99 3.64
C PHE A 153 -11.40 9.25 2.51
N LEU A 154 -11.52 7.92 2.58
CA LEU A 154 -12.30 7.15 1.60
C LEU A 154 -13.77 7.58 1.57
N ARG A 155 -14.38 7.83 2.73
CA ARG A 155 -15.76 8.35 2.80
C ARG A 155 -15.89 9.73 2.16
N LEU A 156 -14.88 10.60 2.30
CA LEU A 156 -14.89 11.93 1.65
C LEU A 156 -14.76 11.85 0.13
N MET A 157 -14.09 10.82 -0.40
CA MET A 157 -13.84 10.64 -1.83
C MET A 157 -14.85 9.71 -2.52
N SER A 158 -15.78 9.14 -1.76
CA SER A 158 -16.81 8.22 -2.25
C SER A 158 -18.19 8.85 -2.13
N THR A 159 -19.09 8.52 -3.07
CA THR A 159 -20.49 8.96 -3.03
C THR A 159 -21.39 7.97 -2.31
N GLU A 160 -20.97 6.71 -2.23
CA GLU A 160 -21.74 5.61 -1.64
C GLU A 160 -20.79 4.57 -1.03
N ALA A 161 -21.34 3.72 -0.15
CA ALA A 161 -20.64 2.58 0.41
C ALA A 161 -21.65 1.44 0.64
N SER A 162 -21.19 0.20 0.49
CA SER A 162 -22.00 -1.00 0.69
C SER A 162 -21.20 -2.06 1.44
N GLN A 163 -21.87 -2.86 2.26
CA GLN A 163 -21.25 -3.98 2.97
C GLN A 163 -22.22 -5.16 3.07
N ASN A 164 -21.69 -6.37 2.89
CA ASN A 164 -22.44 -7.63 3.07
C ASN A 164 -21.94 -8.37 4.32
N ILE A 165 -22.87 -8.96 5.07
CA ILE A 165 -22.59 -9.78 6.26
C ILE A 165 -23.44 -11.04 6.19
N THR A 166 -22.84 -12.20 6.47
CA THR A 166 -23.54 -13.50 6.49
C THR A 166 -23.70 -14.01 7.92
N TYR A 167 -24.94 -14.27 8.35
CA TYR A 167 -25.23 -14.88 9.64
C TYR A 167 -25.44 -16.39 9.51
N HIS A 168 -24.47 -17.19 9.96
CA HIS A 168 -24.59 -18.65 10.00
C HIS A 168 -25.35 -19.10 11.26
N CYS A 169 -26.43 -19.86 11.08
CA CYS A 169 -27.33 -20.21 12.18
C CYS A 169 -27.57 -21.71 12.34
N LYS A 170 -27.68 -22.16 13.60
CA LYS A 170 -28.23 -23.47 13.98
C LYS A 170 -29.19 -23.27 15.16
N ASN A 171 -30.48 -23.53 14.95
CA ASN A 171 -31.54 -23.25 15.93
C ASN A 171 -31.55 -21.79 16.42
N SER A 172 -31.19 -20.84 15.54
CA SER A 172 -31.20 -19.40 15.80
C SER A 172 -31.83 -18.69 14.62
N VAL A 173 -32.72 -17.73 14.86
CA VAL A 173 -33.41 -16.94 13.82
C VAL A 173 -32.61 -15.66 13.57
N ALA A 174 -32.48 -15.27 12.30
CA ALA A 174 -31.85 -14.03 11.84
C ALA A 174 -32.91 -13.02 11.40
#